data_AF-A0A158JSF6-F1
#
_entry.id   AF-A0A158JSF6-F1
#
_cell.length_a   1.000
_cell.length_b   1.000
_cell.length_c   1.000
_cell.angle_alpha   90.00
_cell.angle_beta   90.00
_cell.angle_gamma   90.00
#
_symmetry.space_group_name_H-M   'P 1'
#
loop_
_entity.id
_entity.type
_entity.pdbx_description
1 polymer ?
#
loop_
_entity_poly.entity_id
_entity_poly.type
_entity_poly.pdbx_seq_one_letter_code
_entity_poly.pdbx_strand_id
1 'polypeptide(L)' 'MSTETYVRNGHHVEITIDHDPAGQCTWAYTIDADGFTEMRDRPLENAEAAMQAAKTHANAKADALPAGDVSE' A
#
# COMPACT_ATOMS: atom_id res chain seq x y z
N MET A 1 -0.62 13.93 -3.17
CA MET A 1 -1.22 12.60 -3.01
C MET A 1 -1.14 11.82 -4.33
N SER A 2 -0.54 10.63 -4.31
CA SER A 2 -0.49 9.70 -5.45
C SER A 2 -1.07 8.36 -5.03
N THR A 3 -1.98 7.80 -5.83
CA THR A 3 -2.65 6.52 -5.50
C THR A 3 -2.41 5.51 -6.62
N GLU A 4 -2.13 4.27 -6.25
CA GLU A 4 -1.97 3.16 -7.19
C GLU A 4 -2.69 1.92 -6.70
N THR A 5 -3.48 1.32 -7.60
CA THR A 5 -4.31 0.14 -7.31
C THR A 5 -3.92 -1.02 -8.20
N TYR A 6 -3.80 -2.22 -7.63
CA TYR A 6 -3.49 -3.45 -8.36
C TYR A 6 -4.01 -4.70 -7.63
N VAL A 7 -4.07 -5.83 -8.34
CA VAL A 7 -4.50 -7.10 -7.75
C VAL A 7 -3.29 -7.97 -7.43
N ARG A 8 -3.26 -8.55 -6.23
CA ARG A 8 -2.19 -9.46 -5.79
C ARG A 8 -2.77 -10.60 -4.98
N ASN A 9 -2.44 -11.84 -5.34
CA ASN A 9 -2.89 -13.05 -4.63
C ASN A 9 -4.42 -13.13 -4.43
N GLY A 10 -5.18 -12.61 -5.40
CA GLY A 10 -6.63 -12.57 -5.30
C GLY A 10 -7.19 -11.45 -4.40
N HIS A 11 -6.39 -10.43 -4.08
CA HIS A 11 -6.80 -9.28 -3.27
C HIS A 11 -6.58 -7.95 -3.98
N HIS A 12 -7.49 -7.00 -3.77
CA HIS A 12 -7.33 -5.63 -4.26
C HIS A 12 -6.43 -4.84 -3.34
N VAL A 13 -5.25 -4.45 -3.83
CA VAL A 13 -4.31 -3.61 -3.10
C VAL A 13 -4.39 -2.18 -3.62
N GLU A 14 -4.72 -1.25 -2.74
CA GLU A 14 -4.68 0.18 -2.98
C GLU A 14 -3.55 0.79 -2.15
N ILE A 15 -2.60 1.44 -2.80
CA ILE A 15 -1.49 2.16 -2.16
C ILE A 15 -1.72 3.65 -2.33
N THR A 16 -1.60 4.40 -1.25
CA THR A 16 -1.66 5.86 -1.25
C THR A 16 -0.36 6.42 -0.68
N ILE A 17 0.28 7.30 -1.44
CA ILE A 17 1.45 8.07 -1.03
C ILE A 17 1.03 9.50 -0.77
N ASP A 18 1.29 9.99 0.43
CA ASP A 18 1.07 11.37 0.82
C ASP A 18 2.40 12.07 1.09
N HIS A 19 2.43 13.39 0.89
CA HIS A 19 3.60 14.21 1.12
C HIS A 19 3.23 15.37 2.03
N ASP A 20 3.89 15.43 3.18
CA ASP A 20 3.74 16.53 4.10
C ASP A 20 4.51 17.76 3.59
N PRO A 21 4.06 19.00 3.86
CA PRO A 21 4.78 20.23 3.54
C PRO A 21 6.23 20.28 4.05
N ALA A 22 6.61 19.45 5.03
CA ALA A 22 8.00 19.25 5.45
C ALA A 22 8.88 18.50 4.43
N GLY A 23 8.34 18.04 3.29
CA GLY A 23 9.04 17.21 2.30
C GLY A 23 9.09 15.72 2.67
N GLN A 24 8.35 15.33 3.71
CA GLN A 24 8.29 13.97 4.22
C GLN A 24 7.20 13.18 3.50
N CYS A 25 7.57 12.06 2.89
CA CYS A 25 6.63 11.18 2.18
C CYS A 25 6.15 10.07 3.11
N THR A 26 4.84 9.98 3.31
CA THR A 26 4.21 8.88 4.04
C THR A 26 3.49 7.96 3.06
N TRP A 27 3.23 6.73 3.48
CA TRP A 27 2.45 5.81 2.68
C TRP A 27 1.46 5.02 3.53
N ALA A 28 0.33 4.73 2.90
CA ALA A 28 -0.72 3.86 3.39
C ALA A 28 -1.01 2.82 2.31
N TYR A 29 -1.41 1.62 2.71
CA TYR A 29 -2.03 0.68 1.79
C TYR A 29 -3.27 0.05 2.41
N THR A 30 -4.22 -0.28 1.55
CA THR A 30 -5.45 -0.98 1.90
C THR A 30 -5.57 -2.24 1.05
N ILE A 31 -5.90 -3.35 1.68
CA ILE A 31 -6.20 -4.62 1.03
C ILE A 31 -7.69 -4.90 1.16
N ASP A 32 -8.33 -5.16 0.02
CA ASP A 32 -9.76 -5.44 -0.19
C ASP A 32 -10.73 -4.33 0.25
N ALA A 33 -10.23 -3.10 0.42
CA ALA A 33 -10.96 -1.91 0.91
C ALA A 33 -11.56 -2.02 2.34
N ASP A 34 -11.95 -3.22 2.77
CA ASP A 34 -12.63 -3.53 4.03
C ASP A 34 -11.78 -4.46 4.93
N GLY A 35 -10.73 -5.08 4.38
CA GLY A 35 -9.99 -6.16 5.04
C GLY A 35 -8.83 -5.67 5.91
N PHE A 36 -7.94 -4.84 5.36
CA PHE A 36 -6.71 -4.43 6.05
C PHE A 36 -6.22 -3.08 5.57
N THR A 37 -6.13 -2.09 6.45
CA THR A 37 -5.43 -0.83 6.19
C THR A 37 -4.21 -0.72 7.10
N GLU A 38 -3.05 -0.48 6.52
CA GLU A 38 -1.81 -0.27 7.26
C GLU A 38 -1.13 1.00 6.77
N MET A 39 -0.66 1.81 7.71
CA MET A 39 -0.01 3.09 7.43
C MET A 39 1.36 3.09 8.09
N ARG A 40 2.37 3.61 7.38
CA ARG A 40 3.71 3.71 7.95
C ARG A 40 3.88 5.04 8.67
N ASP A 41 4.20 4.92 9.95
CA ASP A 41 4.44 6.04 10.86
C ASP A 41 5.77 6.76 10.60
N ARG A 42 6.74 6.10 9.96
CA ARG A 42 8.03 6.72 9.59
C ARG A 42 8.00 7.29 8.18
N PRO A 43 8.07 8.62 8.02
CA PRO A 43 8.20 9.24 6.72
C PRO A 43 9.53 8.93 6.04
N LEU A 44 9.50 8.92 4.71
CA LEU A 44 10.65 8.72 3.83
C LEU A 44 10.99 10.02 3.09
N GLU A 45 12.24 10.14 2.66
CA GLU A 45 12.76 11.36 2.02
C GLU A 45 12.26 11.57 0.59
N ASN A 46 11.71 10.52 -0.06
CA ASN A 46 11.21 10.63 -1.43
C ASN A 46 9.99 9.72 -1.68
N ALA A 47 9.19 10.13 -2.67
CA ALA A 47 7.95 9.45 -3.04
C ALA A 47 8.21 8.07 -3.67
N GLU A 48 9.32 7.91 -4.41
CA GLU A 48 9.68 6.63 -5.03
C GLU A 48 10.03 5.55 -4.00
N ALA A 49 10.82 5.88 -2.97
CA ALA A 49 11.11 4.96 -1.87
C ALA A 49 9.85 4.68 -1.05
N ALA A 50 8.98 5.67 -0.85
CA ALA A 50 7.68 5.45 -0.21
C ALA A 50 6.83 4.46 -1.01
N MET A 51 6.74 4.62 -2.31
CA MET A 51 6.03 3.73 -3.23
C MET A 51 6.60 2.31 -3.21
N GLN A 52 7.93 2.16 -3.31
CA GLN A 52 8.59 0.86 -3.27
C GLN A 52 8.38 0.17 -1.93
N ALA A 53 8.55 0.89 -0.82
CA ALA A 53 8.34 0.34 0.53
C ALA A 53 6.89 -0.08 0.75
N ALA A 54 5.93 0.75 0.33
CA ALA A 54 4.51 0.43 0.40
C ALA A 54 4.18 -0.83 -0.40
N LYS A 55 4.66 -0.92 -1.66
CA LYS A 55 4.49 -2.11 -2.50
C LYS A 55 5.07 -3.35 -1.86
N THR A 56 6.29 -3.29 -1.33
CA THR A 56 6.92 -4.43 -0.67
C THR A 56 6.10 -4.89 0.53
N HIS A 57 5.62 -3.96 1.37
CA HIS A 57 4.77 -4.31 2.53
C HIS A 57 3.42 -4.88 2.11
N ALA A 58 2.72 -4.20 1.21
CA ALA A 58 1.41 -4.61 0.75
C ALA A 58 1.47 -5.96 0.03
N ASN A 59 2.49 -6.20 -0.79
CA ASN A 59 2.70 -7.49 -1.44
C ASN A 59 2.99 -8.59 -0.42
N ALA A 60 3.90 -8.36 0.53
CA ALA A 60 4.20 -9.34 1.57
C ALA A 60 2.97 -9.67 2.42
N LYS A 61 2.12 -8.68 2.69
CA LYS A 61 0.85 -8.87 3.40
C LYS A 61 -0.16 -9.66 2.56
N ALA A 62 -0.37 -9.29 1.30
CA ALA A 62 -1.27 -9.99 0.39
C ALA A 62 -0.84 -11.43 0.10
N ASP A 63 0.47 -11.68 -0.04
CA ASP A 63 1.02 -13.04 -0.19
C ASP A 63 0.91 -13.86 1.12
N ALA A 64 0.89 -13.22 2.29
CA ALA A 64 0.67 -13.89 3.57
C ALA A 64 -0.81 -14.17 3.88
N LEU A 65 -1.73 -13.49 3.20
CA LEU A 65 -3.16 -13.78 3.28
C LEU A 65 -3.47 -15.03 2.44
N PRO A 66 -4.44 -15.86 2.86
CA PRO A 66 -4.95 -16.93 2.01
C PRO A 66 -5.52 -16.32 0.73
N ALA A 67 -5.33 -16.97 -0.42
CA ALA A 67 -5.75 -16.45 -1.71
C ALA A 67 -7.17 -15.89 -1.65
N GLY A 68 -7.30 -14.60 -1.95
CA GLY A 68 -8.56 -13.88 -1.86
C GLY A 68 -9.54 -14.31 -2.94
N ASP A 69 -10.82 -14.13 -2.64
CA ASP A 69 -11.95 -14.46 -3.51
C ASP A 69 -12.30 -13.26 -4.41
N VAL A 70 -11.31 -12.58 -5.02
CA VAL A 70 -11.63 -11.72 -6.18
C VAL A 70 -12.01 -12.64 -7.34
N SER A 71 -13.26 -13.07 -7.28
CA SER A 71 -14.00 -13.60 -8.41
C SER A 71 -14.16 -12.46 -9.42
N GLU A 72 -13.52 -12.59 -10.59
CA GLU A 72 -13.64 -11.69 -11.76
C GLU A 72 -15.10 -11.47 -12.20
#